data_AF-A0A7S1M3C4-F1
#
_entry.id   AF-A0A7S1M3C4-F1
#
_cell.length_a   1.000
_cell.length_b   1.000
_cell.length_c   1.000
_cell.angle_alpha   90.00
_cell.angle_beta   90.00
_cell.angle_gamma   90.00
#
_symmetry.space_group_name_H-M   'P 1'
#
loop_
_entity.id
_entity.type
_entity.pdbx_description
1 polymer ?
#
loop_
_entity_poly.entity_id
_entity_poly.type
_entity_poly.pdbx_seq_one_letter_code
_entity_poly.pdbx_strand_id
1 'polypeptide(L)'
;MPGRAEPLGVHGEAVADDSPKAAVAAAAAATAAAASAAEAAADAISAKLGSAEHPVHDPEGYDVSATLVVANLPQSASSFDVGAFFSWYAPVVHVERLPTSVTGTDANFLVTFVDSASASHVLQAGVGFYEGELARPIRLRPSRTGGEKSSWFW
;
A
#
# COMPACT_ATOMS: atom_id res chain seq x y z
N MET A 1 -37.64 -54.08 48.78
CA MET A 1 -36.45 -54.13 47.89
C MET A 1 -36.90 -53.69 46.50
N PRO A 2 -36.11 -52.85 45.82
CA PRO A 2 -36.48 -51.70 44.96
C PRO A 2 -36.92 -52.14 43.55
N GLY A 3 -37.48 -51.36 42.64
CA GLY A 3 -37.55 -49.92 42.39
C GLY A 3 -37.56 -49.74 40.86
N ARG A 4 -38.37 -48.82 40.32
CA ARG A 4 -38.32 -48.32 38.93
C ARG A 4 -39.34 -47.18 38.80
N ALA A 5 -38.91 -45.94 39.02
CA ALA A 5 -38.32 -45.02 38.03
C ALA A 5 -39.41 -44.33 37.20
N GLU A 6 -39.80 -43.14 37.66
CA GLU A 6 -40.59 -42.14 36.92
C GLU A 6 -39.69 -41.44 35.88
N PRO A 7 -40.13 -41.23 34.63
CA PRO A 7 -39.45 -40.33 33.72
C PRO A 7 -39.94 -38.89 33.95
N LEU A 8 -39.07 -38.08 34.55
CA LEU A 8 -39.15 -36.62 34.59
C LEU A 8 -39.09 -36.06 33.17
N GLY A 9 -40.01 -35.14 32.89
CA GLY A 9 -40.05 -34.37 31.65
C GLY A 9 -38.76 -33.59 31.43
N VAL A 10 -38.31 -33.56 30.18
CA VAL A 10 -37.29 -32.63 29.72
C VAL A 10 -37.95 -31.76 28.65
N HIS A 11 -38.25 -30.53 29.07
CA HIS A 11 -38.52 -29.42 28.18
C HIS A 11 -37.27 -29.16 27.34
N GLY A 12 -37.32 -29.51 26.06
CA GLY A 12 -36.33 -29.09 25.06
C GLY A 12 -36.66 -27.68 24.59
N GLU A 13 -36.03 -26.70 25.24
CA GLU A 13 -35.99 -25.30 24.83
C GLU A 13 -35.21 -25.21 23.51
N ALA A 14 -35.91 -24.86 22.43
CA ALA A 14 -35.31 -24.64 21.12
C ALA A 14 -34.53 -23.31 21.16
N VAL A 15 -33.22 -23.42 21.34
CA VAL A 15 -32.27 -22.33 21.20
C VAL A 15 -32.33 -21.82 19.77
N ALA A 16 -32.67 -20.55 19.61
CA ALA A 16 -32.66 -19.84 18.34
C ALA A 16 -31.27 -19.91 17.71
N ASP A 17 -31.20 -20.52 16.52
CA ASP A 17 -30.09 -20.42 15.58
C ASP A 17 -30.03 -18.98 15.07
N ASP A 18 -29.43 -18.08 15.85
CA ASP A 18 -29.07 -16.74 15.40
C ASP A 18 -27.83 -16.88 14.50
N SER A 19 -28.10 -17.19 13.24
CA SER A 19 -27.14 -17.30 12.15
C SER A 19 -26.29 -16.01 12.01
N PRO A 20 -24.98 -16.01 12.31
CA PRO A 20 -24.12 -14.83 12.09
C PRO A 20 -23.72 -14.63 10.61
N LYS A 21 -24.25 -15.44 9.69
CA LYS A 21 -23.79 -15.51 8.29
C LYS A 21 -24.05 -14.23 7.49
N ALA A 22 -25.10 -13.47 7.81
CA ALA A 22 -25.45 -12.24 7.10
C ALA A 22 -24.55 -11.04 7.49
N ALA A 23 -24.16 -10.94 8.76
CA ALA A 23 -23.32 -9.85 9.25
C ALA A 23 -21.87 -9.93 8.72
N VAL A 24 -21.34 -11.15 8.62
CA VAL A 24 -19.96 -11.37 8.14
C VAL A 24 -19.82 -11.08 6.63
N ALA A 25 -20.86 -11.38 5.84
CA ALA A 25 -20.87 -11.07 4.41
C ALA A 25 -20.97 -9.56 4.13
N ALA A 26 -21.77 -8.83 4.91
CA ALA A 26 -21.89 -7.37 4.78
C ALA A 26 -20.59 -6.66 5.21
N ALA A 27 -19.92 -7.14 6.27
CA ALA A 27 -18.62 -6.63 6.71
C ALA A 27 -17.53 -6.86 5.65
N ALA A 28 -17.48 -8.05 5.04
CA ALA A 28 -16.53 -8.36 3.98
C ALA A 28 -16.75 -7.51 2.72
N ALA A 29 -18.01 -7.28 2.32
CA ALA A 29 -18.34 -6.41 1.19
C ALA A 29 -17.99 -4.94 1.45
N ALA A 30 -18.20 -4.45 2.68
CA ALA A 30 -17.79 -3.11 3.08
C ALA A 30 -16.26 -2.94 3.09
N THR A 31 -15.53 -4.00 3.47
CA THR A 31 -14.07 -4.01 3.47
C THR A 31 -13.52 -4.04 2.04
N ALA A 32 -14.13 -4.81 1.14
CA ALA A 32 -13.77 -4.83 -0.28
C ALA A 32 -14.06 -3.49 -0.98
N ALA A 33 -15.19 -2.85 -0.68
CA ALA A 33 -15.50 -1.52 -1.21
C ALA A 33 -14.51 -0.46 -0.72
N ALA A 34 -14.17 -0.47 0.58
CA ALA A 34 -13.16 0.44 1.13
C ALA A 34 -11.76 0.21 0.55
N ALA A 35 -11.36 -1.04 0.34
CA ALA A 35 -10.11 -1.39 -0.32
C ALA A 35 -10.06 -0.85 -1.76
N SER A 36 -11.11 -1.06 -2.55
CA SER A 36 -11.19 -0.56 -3.93
C SER A 36 -11.15 0.97 -4.02
N ALA A 37 -11.79 1.67 -3.08
CA ALA A 37 -11.73 3.12 -2.99
C ALA A 37 -10.32 3.62 -2.62
N ALA A 38 -9.63 2.92 -1.73
CA ALA A 38 -8.26 3.24 -1.36
C ALA A 38 -7.27 3.00 -2.51
N GLU A 39 -7.44 1.93 -3.27
CA GLU A 39 -6.66 1.67 -4.48
C GLU A 39 -6.89 2.74 -5.55
N ALA A 40 -8.15 3.11 -5.81
CA ALA A 40 -8.49 4.18 -6.73
C ALA A 40 -7.91 5.54 -6.31
N ALA A 41 -7.87 5.82 -5.00
CA ALA A 41 -7.20 7.00 -4.46
C ALA A 41 -5.69 6.95 -4.72
N ALA A 42 -5.04 5.79 -4.51
CA ALA A 42 -3.63 5.62 -4.77
C ALA A 42 -3.28 5.85 -6.25
N ASP A 43 -4.10 5.35 -7.18
CA ASP A 43 -3.97 5.62 -8.61
C ASP A 43 -4.16 7.10 -8.95
N ALA A 44 -5.18 7.75 -8.38
CA ALA A 44 -5.43 9.17 -8.60
C ALA A 44 -4.27 10.05 -8.11
N ILE A 45 -3.67 9.72 -6.96
CA ILE A 45 -2.49 10.40 -6.41
C ILE A 45 -1.28 10.18 -7.33
N SER A 46 -1.02 8.93 -7.72
CA SER A 46 0.07 8.58 -8.63
C SER A 46 -0.03 9.29 -9.98
N ALA A 47 -1.25 9.44 -10.52
CA ALA A 47 -1.51 10.14 -11.77
C ALA A 47 -1.27 11.66 -11.67
N LYS A 48 -1.55 12.26 -10.51
CA LYS A 48 -1.35 13.69 -10.26
C LYS A 48 0.10 14.05 -9.93
N LEU A 49 0.87 13.14 -9.34
CA LEU A 49 2.29 13.37 -9.07
C LEU A 49 3.06 13.57 -10.39
N GLY A 50 3.91 14.59 -10.46
CA GLY A 50 4.65 14.97 -11.66
C GLY A 50 3.83 15.82 -12.65
N SER A 51 2.66 16.34 -12.22
CA SER A 51 1.97 17.45 -12.87
C SER A 51 2.62 18.79 -12.49
N ALA A 52 2.23 19.87 -13.16
CA ALA A 52 2.71 21.21 -12.84
C ALA A 52 2.34 21.67 -11.41
N GLU A 53 1.24 21.14 -10.86
CA GLU A 53 0.77 21.44 -9.50
C GLU A 53 1.51 20.63 -8.44
N HIS A 54 2.01 19.45 -8.82
CA HIS A 54 2.71 18.55 -7.92
C HIS A 54 4.03 18.06 -8.54
N PRO A 55 5.02 18.94 -8.71
CA PRO A 55 6.29 18.57 -9.34
C PRO A 55 7.01 17.52 -8.49
N VAL A 56 7.56 16.52 -9.16
CA VAL A 56 8.48 15.54 -8.57
C VAL A 56 9.85 15.86 -9.15
N HIS A 57 10.77 16.25 -8.29
CA HIS A 57 12.16 16.50 -8.67
C HIS A 57 12.95 15.21 -8.58
N ASP A 58 13.95 15.07 -9.44
CA ASP A 58 14.89 13.96 -9.36
C ASP A 58 15.83 14.14 -8.16
N PRO A 59 16.24 13.05 -7.50
CA PRO A 59 17.12 13.13 -6.35
C PRO A 59 18.52 13.61 -6.77
N GLU A 60 19.04 14.64 -6.10
CA GLU A 60 20.31 15.25 -6.45
C GLU A 60 21.49 14.32 -6.14
N GLY A 61 22.32 14.01 -7.14
CA GLY A 61 23.50 13.15 -6.98
C GLY A 61 23.23 11.64 -7.00
N TYR A 62 22.00 11.23 -7.31
CA TYR A 62 21.60 9.83 -7.40
C TYR A 62 21.16 9.43 -8.82
N ASP A 63 21.20 8.13 -9.11
CA ASP A 63 20.74 7.61 -10.41
C ASP A 63 19.20 7.61 -10.47
N VAL A 64 18.67 8.40 -11.40
CA VAL A 64 17.23 8.49 -11.69
C VAL A 64 16.66 7.15 -12.11
N SER A 65 17.44 6.34 -12.84
CA SER A 65 17.05 5.00 -13.32
C SER A 65 16.97 3.98 -12.20
N ALA A 66 17.68 4.23 -11.09
CA ALA A 66 17.63 3.46 -9.85
C ALA A 66 16.65 4.05 -8.84
N THR A 67 15.87 5.07 -9.20
CA THR A 67 14.96 5.75 -8.29
C THR A 67 13.50 5.46 -8.63
N LEU A 68 12.72 5.11 -7.61
CA LEU A 68 11.28 4.94 -7.70
C LEU A 68 10.55 6.03 -6.91
N VAL A 69 9.45 6.51 -7.48
CA VAL A 69 8.46 7.33 -6.77
C VAL A 69 7.45 6.39 -6.13
N VAL A 70 7.28 6.56 -4.82
CA VAL A 70 6.30 5.84 -4.01
C VAL A 70 5.21 6.81 -3.60
N ALA A 71 3.99 6.51 -4.02
CA ALA A 71 2.82 7.37 -3.81
C ALA A 71 1.86 6.78 -2.78
N ASN A 72 1.10 7.67 -2.13
CA ASN A 72 0.01 7.33 -1.20
C ASN A 72 0.44 6.62 0.10
N LEU A 73 1.61 6.96 0.66
CA LEU A 73 1.97 6.51 2.00
C LEU A 73 1.21 7.28 3.08
N PRO A 74 1.03 6.71 4.28
CA PRO A 74 0.49 7.46 5.41
C PRO A 74 1.40 8.63 5.78
N GLN A 75 0.81 9.76 6.20
CA GLN A 75 1.55 10.97 6.55
C GLN A 75 2.55 10.78 7.72
N SER A 76 2.28 9.80 8.57
CA SER A 76 3.14 9.36 9.68
C SER A 76 4.37 8.58 9.23
N ALA A 77 4.41 8.07 7.98
CA ALA A 77 5.58 7.36 7.48
C ALA A 77 6.82 8.26 7.51
N SER A 78 7.91 7.74 8.07
CA SER A 78 9.22 8.39 8.03
C SER A 78 10.06 7.83 6.89
N SER A 79 11.03 8.60 6.38
CA SER A 79 11.97 8.10 5.37
C SER A 79 12.72 6.85 5.84
N PHE A 80 12.95 6.72 7.15
CA PHE A 80 13.58 5.56 7.75
C PHE A 80 12.70 4.31 7.63
N ASP A 81 11.42 4.40 8.00
CA ASP A 81 10.49 3.26 7.92
C ASP A 81 10.28 2.81 6.47
N VAL A 82 10.17 3.77 5.56
CA VAL A 82 10.06 3.53 4.12
C VAL A 82 11.31 2.82 3.60
N GLY A 83 12.50 3.31 3.96
CA GLY A 83 13.76 2.67 3.57
C GLY A 83 13.89 1.26 4.13
N ALA A 84 13.53 1.06 5.40
CA ALA A 84 13.53 -0.25 6.04
C ALA A 84 12.57 -1.22 5.34
N PHE A 85 11.37 -0.76 4.98
CA PHE A 85 10.38 -1.55 4.23
C PHE A 85 10.90 -1.97 2.85
N PHE A 86 11.44 -1.03 2.07
CA PHE A 86 11.96 -1.36 0.72
C PHE A 86 13.24 -2.19 0.74
N SER A 87 14.01 -2.14 1.84
CA SER A 87 15.23 -2.94 2.02
C SER A 87 14.98 -4.45 2.04
N TRP A 88 13.75 -4.90 2.28
CA TRP A 88 13.37 -6.32 2.16
C TRP A 88 13.34 -6.81 0.71
N TYR A 89 13.14 -5.91 -0.24
CA TYR A 89 12.99 -6.24 -1.66
C TYR A 89 14.26 -5.97 -2.46
N ALA A 90 14.96 -4.88 -2.13
CA ALA A 90 16.24 -4.54 -2.74
C ALA A 90 17.05 -3.55 -1.88
N PRO A 91 18.39 -3.50 -2.03
CA PRO A 91 19.22 -2.56 -1.28
C PRO A 91 18.90 -1.10 -1.58
N VAL A 92 18.47 -0.36 -0.56
CA VAL A 92 18.14 1.06 -0.64
C VAL A 92 19.36 1.91 -0.26
N VAL A 93 19.66 2.92 -1.05
CA VAL A 93 20.77 3.87 -0.82
C VAL A 93 20.25 5.19 -0.27
N HIS A 94 19.09 5.64 -0.73
CA HIS A 94 18.53 6.92 -0.32
C HIS A 94 17.00 6.88 -0.29
N VAL A 95 16.43 7.61 0.67
CA VAL A 95 14.99 7.85 0.76
C VAL A 95 14.75 9.31 1.05
N GLU A 96 14.03 9.96 0.15
CA GLU A 96 13.67 11.37 0.25
C GLU A 96 12.15 11.49 0.35
N ARG A 97 11.66 12.31 1.29
CA ARG A 97 10.23 12.64 1.38
C ARG A 97 9.95 13.81 0.46
N LEU A 98 9.00 13.65 -0.45
CA LEU A 98 8.55 14.76 -1.28
C LEU A 98 7.76 15.76 -0.41
N PRO A 99 8.01 17.08 -0.57
CA PRO A 99 7.29 18.11 0.18
C PRO A 99 5.82 18.20 -0.23
N THR A 100 5.47 17.61 -1.38
CA THR A 100 4.17 17.71 -2.00
C THR A 100 3.26 16.55 -1.59
N SER A 101 2.08 16.92 -1.10
CA SER A 101 0.94 16.02 -0.85
C SER A 101 -0.19 16.36 -1.83
N VAL A 102 -0.84 15.34 -2.40
CA VAL A 102 -1.91 15.53 -3.41
C VAL A 102 -3.28 15.71 -2.75
N THR A 103 -3.53 15.02 -1.63
CA THR A 103 -4.78 15.04 -0.86
C THR A 103 -4.62 15.77 0.48
N GLY A 104 -3.39 16.12 0.87
CA GLY A 104 -3.08 16.71 2.18
C GLY A 104 -2.93 15.67 3.30
N THR A 105 -3.31 14.43 3.06
CA THR A 105 -3.21 13.31 4.03
C THR A 105 -2.29 12.18 3.55
N ASP A 106 -1.79 12.28 2.31
CA ASP A 106 -0.78 11.39 1.75
C ASP A 106 0.62 11.96 1.95
N ALA A 107 1.58 11.07 2.10
CA ALA A 107 2.99 11.34 1.92
C ALA A 107 3.50 10.58 0.69
N ASN A 108 4.40 11.22 -0.04
CA ASN A 108 5.03 10.66 -1.22
C ASN A 108 6.54 10.67 -1.01
N PHE A 109 7.23 9.65 -1.53
CA PHE A 109 8.66 9.46 -1.32
C PHE A 109 9.36 9.13 -2.62
N LEU A 110 10.64 9.47 -2.68
CA LEU A 110 11.60 8.95 -3.65
C LEU A 110 12.46 7.93 -2.93
N VAL A 111 12.59 6.75 -3.52
CA VAL A 111 13.42 5.68 -3.00
C VAL A 111 14.44 5.34 -4.07
N THR A 112 15.70 5.64 -3.80
CA THR A 112 16.84 5.30 -4.66
C THR A 112 17.45 4.00 -4.18
N PHE A 113 17.54 3.04 -5.09
CA PHE A 113 18.17 1.75 -4.90
C PHE A 113 19.63 1.78 -5.34
N VAL A 114 20.37 0.73 -5.00
CA VAL A 114 21.79 0.61 -5.37
C VAL A 114 22.02 0.61 -6.88
N ASP A 115 21.05 0.12 -7.65
CA ASP A 115 21.11 0.04 -9.10
C ASP A 115 19.70 -0.01 -9.75
N SER A 116 19.63 0.16 -11.07
CA SER A 116 18.37 0.17 -11.83
C SER A 116 17.70 -1.20 -11.96
N ALA A 117 18.44 -2.31 -11.89
CA ALA A 117 17.87 -3.65 -11.87
C ALA A 117 17.19 -3.92 -10.52
N SER A 118 17.76 -3.44 -9.41
CA SER A 118 17.12 -3.43 -8.10
C SER A 118 15.78 -2.68 -8.12
N ALA A 119 15.74 -1.47 -8.67
CA ALA A 119 14.50 -0.71 -8.82
C ALA A 119 13.47 -1.45 -9.70
N SER A 120 13.92 -2.05 -10.81
CA SER A 120 13.07 -2.84 -11.69
C SER A 120 12.52 -4.10 -11.00
N HIS A 121 13.32 -4.75 -10.16
CA HIS A 121 12.91 -5.91 -9.37
C HIS A 121 11.79 -5.57 -8.39
N VAL A 122 11.89 -4.43 -7.70
CA VAL A 122 10.83 -3.95 -6.78
C VAL A 122 9.53 -3.65 -7.54
N LEU A 123 9.61 -3.07 -8.74
CA LEU A 123 8.44 -2.86 -9.59
C LEU A 123 7.81 -4.19 -10.03
N GLN A 124 8.63 -5.17 -10.41
CA GLN A 124 8.16 -6.50 -10.83
C GLN A 124 7.58 -7.32 -9.66
N ALA A 125 8.09 -7.12 -8.45
CA ALA A 125 7.55 -7.72 -7.24
C ALA A 125 6.11 -7.26 -6.95
N GLY A 126 5.65 -6.16 -7.56
CA GLY A 126 4.27 -5.72 -7.49
C GLY A 126 3.86 -5.28 -6.09
N VAL A 127 4.77 -4.61 -5.36
CA VAL A 127 4.52 -4.14 -3.99
C VAL A 127 3.40 -3.11 -4.01
N GLY A 128 2.18 -3.57 -3.75
CA GLY A 128 0.95 -2.77 -3.82
C GLY A 128 0.47 -2.27 -2.47
N PHE A 129 1.07 -2.72 -1.36
CA PHE A 129 0.66 -2.37 -0.01
C PHE A 129 1.87 -2.03 0.86
N TYR A 130 1.74 -0.99 1.67
CA TYR A 130 2.70 -0.64 2.71
C TYR A 130 2.21 -1.21 4.04
N GLU A 131 2.94 -2.18 4.59
CA GLU A 131 2.64 -2.85 5.86
C GLU A 131 3.22 -2.09 7.07
N GLY A 132 2.91 -0.79 7.15
CA GLY A 132 3.26 0.02 8.31
C GLY A 132 2.17 0.00 9.39
N GLU A 133 2.21 1.01 10.26
CA GLU A 133 1.20 1.22 11.32
C GLU A 133 -0.22 1.39 10.74
N LEU A 134 -0.32 1.95 9.54
CA LEU A 134 -1.55 2.07 8.77
C LEU A 134 -1.35 1.40 7.41
N ALA A 135 -1.82 0.16 7.30
CA ALA A 135 -1.81 -0.57 6.04
C ALA A 135 -2.57 0.21 4.96
N ARG A 136 -1.86 0.61 3.90
CA ARG A 136 -2.43 1.39 2.78
C ARG A 136 -1.92 0.89 1.44
N PRO A 137 -2.77 0.95 0.40
CA PRO A 137 -2.34 0.65 -0.95
C PRO A 137 -1.38 1.75 -1.41
N ILE A 138 -0.24 1.34 -1.95
CA ILE A 138 0.77 2.24 -2.50
C ILE A 138 0.89 2.03 -4.00
N ARG A 139 1.32 3.07 -4.70
CA ARG A 139 1.67 2.96 -6.12
C ARG A 139 3.13 3.29 -6.31
N LEU A 140 3.80 2.39 -7.00
CA LEU A 140 5.19 2.51 -7.39
C LEU A 140 5.26 2.88 -8.87
N ARG A 141 6.16 3.80 -9.19
CA ARG A 141 6.50 4.13 -10.56
C ARG A 141 7.97 4.55 -10.64
N PRO A 142 8.66 4.34 -11.76
CA PRO A 142 10.00 4.88 -11.94
C PRO A 142 9.98 6.41 -11.85
N SER A 143 11.03 7.00 -11.25
CA SER A 143 11.26 8.45 -11.39
C SER A 143 11.42 8.73 -12.87
N ARG A 144 10.76 9.77 -13.38
CA ARG A 144 10.86 10.10 -14.80
C ARG A 144 12.32 10.36 -15.10
N THR A 145 12.93 9.52 -15.91
CA THR A 145 14.10 9.93 -16.69
C THR A 145 13.67 11.18 -17.44
N GLY A 146 14.22 12.33 -17.02
CA GLY A 146 14.13 13.56 -17.80
C GLY A 146 14.33 13.17 -19.26
N GLY A 147 13.35 13.51 -20.10
CA GLY A 147 13.17 12.92 -21.42
C GLY A 147 14.50 12.78 -22.15
N GLU A 148 14.66 11.65 -22.84
CA GLU A 148 15.73 11.39 -23.81
C GLU A 148 16.28 12.73 -24.31
N LYS A 149 17.43 13.15 -23.75
CA LYS A 149 18.28 14.07 -24.46
C LYS A 149 18.70 13.26 -25.66
N SER A 150 17.96 13.45 -26.74
CA SER A 150 18.16 12.88 -28.06
C SER A 150 19.66 12.74 -28.24
N SER A 151 20.10 11.48 -28.26
CA SER A 151 21.46 11.12 -28.64
C SER A 151 21.62 11.49 -30.12
N TRP A 152 21.78 12.78 -30.41
CA TRP A 152 22.26 13.27 -31.69
C TRP A 152 23.79 13.10 -31.72
N PHE A 153 24.20 11.83 -31.67
CA PHE A 153 25.44 11.37 -32.25
C PHE A 153 25.23 11.27 -33.76
N TRP A 154 25.70 12.27 -34.51
CA TRP A 154 26.50 12.19 -35.76
C TRP A 154 26.63 13.56 -36.41
#